data_AF-A0A812XVZ9-F1
#
_entry.id   AF-A0A812XVZ9-F1
#
_cell.length_a   1.000
_cell.length_b   1.000
_cell.length_c   1.000
_cell.angle_alpha   90.00
_cell.angle_beta   90.00
_cell.angle_gamma   90.00
#
_symmetry.space_group_name_H-M   'P 1'
#
loop_
_entity.id
_entity.type
_entity.pdbx_description
1 polymer ?
#
loop_
_entity_poly.entity_id
_entity_poly.type
_entity_poly.pdbx_seq_one_letter_code
_entity_poly.pdbx_strand_id
1 'polypeptide(L)'
;MATSAPLLAKEGKGHSKASIFYGADEYLEELKRKYESDHEIAALKNALPGEGDPNAAGIAPSSDKMLSVQKNDENRSLKTNRLFPTPNKPDPMPQNLAFLFTKITPEQMIYMWNVLTAIFTCQVLMVLAYCGALASFPDYWWTCTLCFGLPFSYIAIQQIYIDHDVMHGATFPVYEWQRFLTHPFADFFSLPWEEFVLEHNRHHASTVDLLIQGEFGWDPEEFHYALQQWAGPWSSNWYKYLLTVPFIPVIHFFGLNDTGSLFALEWWMHFPDEGAGGKCNKEFWTKWVPRRVKHNAFVLSLWACVWLLGTYPLGRPLSEGYRFMFTVSFFARIGFSAAWMFITNFTHSLPWNEFLAQDPARTWPVLHNVMAFVLGGKHRWNEMLFHDVHHAFPNAVGTLSQRGRFHGWEKVHDAAAEVLHRGLWKPNGDEETQMQKTQKKRSLMMKQGR
;
A
#
# COMPACT_ATOMS: atom_id res chain seq x y z
N MET A 1 25.82 18.11 14.63
CA MET A 1 25.03 18.38 13.41
C MET A 1 24.99 17.10 12.59
N ALA A 2 23.91 16.33 12.69
CA ALA A 2 23.71 15.13 11.87
C ALA A 2 23.07 15.59 10.56
N THR A 3 23.84 15.61 9.48
CA THR A 3 23.32 15.93 8.15
C THR A 3 22.35 14.83 7.73
N SER A 4 21.11 15.20 7.43
CA SER A 4 20.08 14.41 6.74
C SER A 4 20.44 14.15 5.26
N ALA A 5 21.73 14.12 4.93
CA ALA A 5 22.18 13.74 3.62
C ALA A 5 21.95 12.23 3.46
N PRO A 6 21.38 11.77 2.34
CA PRO A 6 21.48 10.37 1.99
C PRO A 6 22.95 9.95 2.07
N LEU A 7 23.23 8.68 2.37
CA LEU A 7 24.47 8.03 1.95
C LEU A 7 24.49 7.96 0.40
N LEU A 8 24.30 9.08 -0.28
CA LEU A 8 24.77 9.25 -1.64
C LEU A 8 26.28 9.17 -1.52
N ALA A 9 26.86 8.16 -2.15
CA ALA A 9 28.28 8.10 -2.39
C ALA A 9 28.75 9.50 -2.77
N LYS A 10 29.74 10.03 -2.03
CA LYS A 10 30.50 11.19 -2.48
C LYS A 10 30.88 10.93 -3.94
N GLU A 11 30.48 11.82 -4.83
CA GLU A 11 30.94 11.81 -6.22
C GLU A 11 32.46 11.58 -6.22
N GLY A 12 32.89 10.51 -6.89
CA GLY A 12 34.31 10.21 -7.07
C GLY A 12 34.92 9.13 -6.18
N LYS A 13 34.16 8.27 -5.49
CA LYS A 13 34.72 7.02 -4.94
C LYS A 13 34.19 5.82 -5.72
N GLY A 14 35.09 5.14 -6.43
CA GLY A 14 34.80 4.00 -7.29
C GLY A 14 34.00 2.89 -6.60
N HIS A 15 33.39 2.05 -7.44
CA HIS A 15 32.48 0.95 -7.10
C HIS A 15 32.57 0.49 -5.65
N SER A 16 31.45 0.57 -4.94
CA SER A 16 31.37 -0.07 -3.62
C SER A 16 31.73 -1.55 -3.78
N LYS A 17 32.36 -2.18 -2.79
CA LYS A 17 32.65 -3.63 -2.82
C LYS A 17 31.39 -4.49 -3.06
N ALA A 18 30.21 -3.91 -2.87
CA ALA A 18 28.89 -4.51 -3.09
C ALA A 18 28.33 -4.32 -4.52
N SER A 19 28.70 -3.24 -5.25
CA SER A 19 28.36 -3.07 -6.68
C SER A 19 28.89 -4.22 -7.53
N ILE A 20 30.05 -4.77 -7.15
CA ILE A 20 30.68 -5.93 -7.81
C ILE A 20 29.78 -7.18 -7.84
N PHE A 21 28.88 -7.36 -6.86
CA PHE A 21 28.06 -8.58 -6.74
C PHE A 21 26.55 -8.37 -6.97
N TYR A 22 26.04 -7.15 -6.75
CA TYR A 22 24.59 -6.90 -6.74
C TYR A 22 24.12 -5.71 -7.60
N GLY A 23 25.02 -5.02 -8.31
CA GLY A 23 24.65 -3.96 -9.25
C GLY A 23 23.99 -2.72 -8.59
N ALA A 24 24.33 -2.43 -7.33
CA ALA A 24 23.66 -1.37 -6.55
C ALA A 24 23.88 0.04 -7.11
N ASP A 25 25.05 0.30 -7.69
CA ASP A 25 25.39 1.61 -8.27
C ASP A 25 24.63 1.80 -9.60
N GLU A 26 24.54 0.76 -10.43
CA GLU A 26 23.77 0.71 -11.67
C GLU A 26 22.27 0.91 -11.41
N TYR A 27 21.76 0.31 -10.33
CA TYR A 27 20.37 0.48 -9.92
C TYR A 27 20.03 1.94 -9.55
N LEU A 28 20.95 2.69 -8.94
CA LEU A 28 20.73 4.10 -8.60
C LEU A 28 20.65 5.00 -9.85
N GLU A 29 21.46 4.74 -10.87
CA GLU A 29 21.38 5.46 -12.15
C GLU A 29 20.07 5.16 -12.88
N GLU A 30 19.65 3.90 -12.89
CA GLU A 30 18.37 3.49 -13.47
C GLU A 30 17.19 4.11 -12.71
N LEU A 31 17.28 4.20 -11.37
CA LEU A 31 16.26 4.83 -10.54
C LEU A 31 16.04 6.29 -10.93
N LYS A 32 17.11 7.07 -11.10
CA LYS A 32 17.03 8.48 -11.53
C LYS A 32 16.33 8.60 -12.89
N ARG A 33 16.75 7.79 -13.86
CA ARG A 33 16.12 7.76 -15.20
C ARG A 33 14.64 7.41 -15.16
N LYS A 34 14.23 6.51 -14.25
CA LYS A 34 12.81 6.14 -14.08
C LYS A 34 11.99 7.28 -13.50
N TYR A 35 12.51 8.04 -12.55
CA TYR A 35 11.83 9.25 -12.05
C TYR A 35 11.69 10.32 -13.13
N GLU A 36 12.65 10.44 -14.04
CA GLU A 36 12.56 11.35 -15.20
C GLU A 36 11.50 10.88 -16.22
N SER A 37 11.40 9.57 -16.49
CA SER A 37 10.43 9.03 -17.45
C SER A 37 9.00 8.94 -16.91
N ASP A 38 8.85 8.72 -15.61
CA ASP A 38 7.59 8.61 -14.89
C ASP A 38 7.35 9.84 -14.00
N HIS A 39 7.38 11.00 -14.65
CA HIS A 39 7.25 12.31 -14.03
C HIS A 39 5.93 12.49 -13.25
N GLU A 40 4.87 11.75 -13.55
CA GLU A 40 3.61 11.76 -12.80
C GLU A 40 3.79 11.19 -11.38
N ILE A 41 4.59 10.13 -11.24
CA ILE A 41 4.92 9.54 -9.93
C ILE A 41 5.75 10.55 -9.14
N ALA A 42 6.74 11.16 -9.78
CA ALA A 42 7.57 12.19 -9.14
C ALA A 42 6.75 13.41 -8.70
N ALA A 43 5.83 13.89 -9.54
CA ALA A 43 4.96 15.01 -9.24
C ALA A 43 4.09 14.74 -8.01
N LEU A 44 3.45 13.56 -7.93
CA LEU A 44 2.65 13.18 -6.76
C LEU A 44 3.52 13.00 -5.51
N LYS A 45 4.72 12.41 -5.61
CA LYS A 45 5.64 12.30 -4.48
C LYS A 45 6.05 13.65 -3.90
N ASN A 46 6.18 14.68 -4.73
CA ASN A 46 6.45 16.06 -4.30
C ASN A 46 5.21 16.75 -3.72
N ALA A 47 4.01 16.26 -4.05
CA ALA A 47 2.74 16.76 -3.52
C ALA A 47 2.37 16.16 -2.15
N LEU A 48 3.02 15.07 -1.73
CA LEU A 48 2.79 14.42 -0.43
C LEU A 48 3.15 15.34 0.75
N PRO A 49 2.51 15.15 1.92
CA PRO A 49 2.88 15.87 3.13
C PRO A 49 4.35 15.59 3.52
N GLY A 50 5.07 16.65 3.89
CA GLY A 50 6.43 16.57 4.43
C GLY A 50 7.50 16.92 3.40
N GLU A 51 8.68 16.30 3.55
CA GLU A 51 9.77 16.46 2.58
C GLU A 51 9.41 15.64 1.32
N GLY A 52 9.41 16.28 0.15
CA GLY A 52 9.32 15.59 -1.15
C GLY A 52 10.48 14.61 -1.32
N ASP A 53 10.34 13.60 -2.18
CA ASP A 53 11.42 12.63 -2.40
C ASP A 53 12.63 13.33 -3.06
N PRO A 54 13.83 13.35 -2.45
CA PRO A 54 15.05 13.85 -3.09
C PRO A 54 15.32 13.29 -4.50
N ASN A 55 14.86 12.07 -4.79
CA ASN A 55 15.00 11.46 -6.12
C ASN A 55 14.01 12.03 -7.16
N ALA A 56 12.98 12.73 -6.70
CA ALA A 56 12.00 13.47 -7.50
C ALA A 56 12.26 14.99 -7.49
N ALA A 57 13.38 15.44 -6.91
CA ALA A 57 13.72 16.85 -6.80
C ALA A 57 13.96 17.47 -8.19
N GLY A 58 13.35 18.63 -8.44
CA GLY A 58 13.52 19.38 -9.70
C GLY A 58 12.46 19.13 -10.76
N ILE A 59 11.49 18.23 -10.52
CA ILE A 59 10.32 18.06 -11.40
C ILE A 59 9.28 19.13 -11.08
N ALA A 60 8.84 19.86 -12.11
CA ALA A 60 7.85 20.91 -11.96
C ALA A 60 6.51 20.36 -11.42
N PRO A 61 5.78 21.14 -10.60
CA PRO A 61 4.45 20.75 -10.17
C PRO A 61 3.57 20.51 -11.40
N SER A 62 2.85 19.39 -11.42
CA SER A 62 1.89 19.13 -12.48
C SER A 62 0.67 20.04 -12.33
N SER A 63 0.19 20.60 -13.43
CA SER A 63 -1.09 21.32 -13.50
C SER A 63 -2.30 20.40 -13.71
N ASP A 64 -2.07 19.09 -13.85
CA ASP A 64 -3.11 18.09 -13.96
C ASP A 64 -3.89 18.00 -12.64
N LYS A 65 -5.23 17.99 -12.72
CA LYS A 65 -6.10 18.00 -11.54
C LYS A 65 -5.94 16.72 -10.72
N MET A 66 -5.63 15.61 -11.38
CA MET A 66 -5.34 14.32 -10.75
C MET A 66 -3.99 14.32 -10.03
N LEU A 67 -3.00 15.04 -10.56
CA LEU A 67 -1.63 15.04 -10.02
C LEU A 67 -1.34 16.20 -9.06
N SER A 68 -2.32 17.07 -8.82
CA SER A 68 -2.17 18.25 -7.97
C SER A 68 -3.03 18.20 -6.71
N VAL A 69 -2.55 18.86 -5.66
CA VAL A 69 -3.30 19.01 -4.41
C VAL A 69 -4.28 20.18 -4.55
N GLN A 70 -5.56 19.94 -4.30
CA GLN A 70 -6.61 20.94 -4.54
C GLN A 70 -6.74 21.89 -3.34
N LYS A 71 -6.27 23.12 -3.52
CA LYS A 71 -6.23 24.17 -2.49
C LYS A 71 -6.59 25.54 -3.09
N ASN A 72 -7.01 26.47 -2.23
CA ASN A 72 -7.13 27.89 -2.59
C ASN A 72 -5.77 28.63 -2.45
N ASP A 73 -5.77 29.93 -2.75
CA ASP A 73 -4.59 30.81 -2.67
C ASP A 73 -4.02 30.95 -1.25
N GLU A 74 -4.80 30.63 -0.22
CA GLU A 74 -4.39 30.59 1.18
C GLU A 74 -3.87 29.20 1.62
N ASN A 75 -3.65 28.29 0.66
CA ASN A 75 -3.23 26.90 0.91
C ASN A 75 -4.24 26.11 1.78
N ARG A 76 -5.53 26.43 1.66
CA ARG A 76 -6.64 25.73 2.33
C ARG A 76 -7.39 24.79 1.40
N SER A 77 -7.89 23.69 1.94
CA SER A 77 -8.74 22.73 1.24
C SER A 77 -9.97 23.42 0.64
N LEU A 78 -10.30 23.08 -0.60
CA LEU A 78 -11.56 23.52 -1.23
C LEU A 78 -12.79 22.81 -0.64
N LYS A 79 -12.62 21.67 0.04
CA LYS A 79 -13.69 20.84 0.63
C LYS A 79 -14.02 21.26 2.06
N THR A 80 -13.01 21.51 2.88
CA THR A 80 -13.18 21.75 4.33
C THR A 80 -12.73 23.15 4.77
N ASN A 81 -12.06 23.91 3.89
CA ASN A 81 -11.40 25.17 4.21
C ASN A 81 -10.28 25.05 5.28
N ARG A 82 -9.85 23.84 5.62
CA ARG A 82 -8.71 23.60 6.52
C ARG A 82 -7.39 23.88 5.83
N LEU A 83 -6.44 24.50 6.52
CA LEU A 83 -5.10 24.71 6.01
C LEU A 83 -4.41 23.36 5.78
N PHE A 84 -3.69 23.24 4.67
CA PHE A 84 -2.91 22.04 4.41
C PHE A 84 -1.92 21.77 5.56
N PRO A 85 -2.00 20.61 6.23
CA PRO A 85 -1.26 20.39 7.47
C PRO A 85 0.23 20.27 7.18
N THR A 86 1.05 20.82 8.07
CA THR A 86 2.50 20.72 7.99
C THR A 86 2.99 19.67 8.99
N PRO A 87 3.67 18.60 8.54
CA PRO A 87 4.21 17.59 9.45
C PRO A 87 5.20 18.17 10.47
N ASN A 88 5.17 17.63 11.67
CA ASN A 88 6.03 18.01 12.78
C ASN A 88 7.20 17.04 12.93
N LYS A 89 8.10 17.04 11.93
CA LYS A 89 9.33 16.24 11.97
C LYS A 89 10.23 16.75 13.13
N PRO A 90 10.76 15.87 14.01
CA PRO A 90 11.62 16.31 15.11
C PRO A 90 12.86 17.07 14.63
N ASP A 91 13.05 18.28 15.14
CA ASP A 91 14.21 19.13 14.86
C ASP A 91 14.66 19.88 16.14
N PRO A 92 15.88 19.62 16.68
CA PRO A 92 16.88 18.67 16.18
C PRO A 92 16.41 17.21 16.29
N MET A 93 16.79 16.39 15.32
CA MET A 93 16.43 14.96 15.27
C MET A 93 17.05 14.19 16.45
N PRO A 94 16.25 13.56 17.33
CA PRO A 94 16.77 12.72 18.41
C PRO A 94 17.49 11.47 17.86
N GLN A 95 18.62 11.11 18.46
CA GLN A 95 19.45 9.99 18.00
C GLN A 95 18.69 8.66 18.00
N ASN A 96 17.80 8.45 18.98
CA ASN A 96 16.98 7.25 19.08
C ASN A 96 15.86 7.20 18.02
N LEU A 97 15.49 8.31 17.39
CA LEU A 97 14.46 8.39 16.33
C LEU A 97 15.05 8.46 14.92
N ALA A 98 16.33 8.84 14.78
CA ALA A 98 16.96 9.07 13.49
C ALA A 98 16.81 7.90 12.50
N PHE A 99 16.88 6.66 13.00
CA PHE A 99 16.75 5.46 12.17
C PHE A 99 15.37 5.38 11.47
N LEU A 100 14.30 5.88 12.09
CA LEU A 100 12.94 5.84 11.55
C LEU A 100 12.79 6.75 10.32
N PHE A 101 13.54 7.86 10.29
CA PHE A 101 13.55 8.85 9.20
C PHE A 101 14.72 8.67 8.23
N THR A 102 15.49 7.59 8.38
CA THR A 102 16.62 7.31 7.48
C THR A 102 16.09 6.62 6.23
N LYS A 103 16.49 7.11 5.04
CA LYS A 103 16.19 6.44 3.77
C LYS A 103 16.79 5.04 3.75
N ILE A 104 16.07 4.09 3.16
CA ILE A 104 16.64 2.76 2.95
C ILE A 104 17.74 2.81 1.91
N THR A 105 18.71 1.91 2.06
CA THR A 105 19.84 1.74 1.15
C THR A 105 19.42 1.02 -0.14
N PRO A 106 20.16 1.18 -1.25
CA PRO A 106 19.92 0.43 -2.48
C PRO A 106 19.85 -1.08 -2.26
N GLU A 107 20.70 -1.63 -1.38
CA GLU A 107 20.72 -3.05 -1.04
C GLU A 107 19.41 -3.48 -0.37
N GLN A 108 18.87 -2.65 0.52
CA GLN A 108 17.57 -2.87 1.13
C GLN A 108 16.43 -2.78 0.10
N MET A 109 16.52 -1.88 -0.89
CA MET A 109 15.56 -1.80 -1.99
C MET A 109 15.54 -3.08 -2.82
N ILE A 110 16.71 -3.55 -3.25
CA ILE A 110 16.89 -4.80 -4.00
C ILE A 110 16.35 -5.98 -3.19
N TYR A 111 16.66 -6.03 -1.89
CA TYR A 111 16.18 -7.08 -1.00
C TYR A 111 14.65 -7.15 -0.97
N MET A 112 13.93 -6.03 -0.91
CA MET A 112 12.47 -6.05 -0.89
C MET A 112 11.87 -6.58 -2.21
N TRP A 113 12.43 -6.21 -3.36
CA TRP A 113 12.03 -6.77 -4.65
C TRP A 113 12.30 -8.27 -4.75
N ASN A 114 13.39 -8.75 -4.16
CA ASN A 114 13.67 -10.19 -4.06
C ASN A 114 12.65 -10.91 -3.16
N VAL A 115 12.22 -10.29 -2.06
CA VAL A 115 11.16 -10.86 -1.22
C VAL A 115 9.83 -10.94 -1.98
N LEU A 116 9.45 -9.89 -2.73
CA LEU A 116 8.25 -9.91 -3.56
C LEU A 116 8.31 -11.02 -4.62
N THR A 117 9.47 -11.14 -5.27
CA THR A 117 9.72 -12.21 -6.24
C THR A 117 9.57 -13.59 -5.61
N ALA A 118 10.13 -13.80 -4.41
CA ALA A 118 10.02 -15.06 -3.69
C ALA A 118 8.58 -15.39 -3.29
N ILE A 119 7.79 -14.39 -2.88
CA ILE A 119 6.36 -14.55 -2.59
C ILE A 119 5.61 -15.01 -3.83
N PHE A 120 5.82 -14.34 -4.97
CA PHE A 120 5.18 -14.72 -6.23
C PHE A 120 5.58 -16.15 -6.66
N THR A 121 6.87 -16.49 -6.63
CA THR A 121 7.34 -17.85 -6.93
C THR A 121 6.71 -18.88 -5.99
N CYS A 122 6.60 -18.56 -4.70
CA CYS A 122 5.93 -19.42 -3.73
C CYS A 122 4.47 -19.66 -4.11
N GLN A 123 3.70 -18.62 -4.45
CA GLN A 123 2.32 -18.76 -4.91
C GLN A 123 2.19 -19.64 -6.15
N VAL A 124 3.05 -19.45 -7.16
CA VAL A 124 3.06 -20.31 -8.35
C VAL A 124 3.32 -21.76 -7.98
N LEU A 125 4.32 -22.03 -7.14
CA LEU A 125 4.64 -23.38 -6.65
C LEU A 125 3.47 -23.98 -5.85
N MET A 126 2.76 -23.20 -5.05
CA MET A 126 1.59 -23.65 -4.30
C MET A 126 0.44 -24.05 -5.21
N VAL A 127 0.18 -23.29 -6.29
CA VAL A 127 -0.85 -23.64 -7.28
C VAL A 127 -0.49 -24.94 -8.01
N LEU A 128 0.78 -25.10 -8.41
CA LEU A 128 1.27 -26.34 -9.04
C LEU A 128 1.18 -27.53 -8.08
N ALA A 129 1.59 -27.35 -6.81
CA ALA A 129 1.51 -28.37 -5.77
C ALA A 129 0.06 -28.77 -5.48
N TYR A 130 -0.87 -27.80 -5.48
CA TYR A 130 -2.29 -28.07 -5.31
C TYR A 130 -2.86 -28.91 -6.46
N CYS A 131 -2.51 -28.58 -7.71
CA CYS A 131 -2.86 -29.40 -8.88
C CYS A 131 -2.33 -30.84 -8.73
N GLY A 132 -1.05 -31.00 -8.38
CA GLY A 132 -0.44 -32.32 -8.15
C GLY A 132 -1.09 -33.10 -7.00
N ALA A 133 -1.47 -32.42 -5.92
CA ALA A 133 -2.17 -33.01 -4.78
C ALA A 133 -3.57 -33.51 -5.16
N LEU A 134 -4.32 -32.75 -5.95
CA LEU A 134 -5.62 -33.18 -6.46
C LEU A 134 -5.51 -34.35 -7.44
N ALA A 135 -4.47 -34.38 -8.28
CA ALA A 135 -4.23 -35.49 -9.18
C ALA A 135 -3.86 -36.78 -8.43
N SER A 136 -3.10 -36.66 -7.34
CA SER A 136 -2.62 -37.81 -6.56
C SER A 136 -3.63 -38.32 -5.54
N PHE A 137 -4.47 -37.43 -5.00
CA PHE A 137 -5.41 -37.72 -3.91
C PHE A 137 -6.81 -37.18 -4.22
N PRO A 138 -7.47 -37.65 -5.30
CA PRO A 138 -8.75 -37.11 -5.75
C PRO A 138 -9.88 -37.26 -4.72
N ASP A 139 -9.86 -38.33 -3.91
CA ASP A 139 -10.85 -38.58 -2.86
C ASP A 139 -10.72 -37.64 -1.66
N TYR A 140 -9.57 -36.96 -1.52
CA TYR A 140 -9.26 -36.04 -0.41
C TYR A 140 -9.39 -34.57 -0.82
N TRP A 141 -10.33 -34.27 -1.73
CA TRP A 141 -10.50 -32.94 -2.29
C TRP A 141 -10.52 -31.82 -1.24
N TRP A 142 -11.31 -31.97 -0.17
CA TRP A 142 -11.39 -30.97 0.90
C TRP A 142 -10.07 -30.77 1.62
N THR A 143 -9.35 -31.85 1.92
CA THR A 143 -8.06 -31.78 2.60
C THR A 143 -7.02 -31.07 1.72
N CYS A 144 -6.90 -31.48 0.44
CA CYS A 144 -6.00 -30.82 -0.51
C CYS A 144 -6.34 -29.34 -0.68
N THR A 145 -7.63 -29.03 -0.78
CA THR A 145 -8.13 -27.66 -0.98
C THR A 145 -7.85 -26.77 0.22
N LEU A 146 -8.08 -27.24 1.46
CA LEU A 146 -7.85 -26.44 2.66
C LEU A 146 -6.36 -26.29 2.98
N CYS A 147 -5.56 -27.34 2.74
CA CYS A 147 -4.10 -27.29 2.90
C CYS A 147 -3.42 -26.38 1.87
N PHE A 148 -4.04 -26.16 0.71
CA PHE A 148 -3.62 -25.13 -0.24
C PHE A 148 -4.18 -23.76 0.13
N GLY A 149 -5.49 -23.67 0.30
CA GLY A 149 -6.24 -22.43 0.31
C GLY A 149 -5.88 -21.53 1.48
N LEU A 150 -5.82 -22.08 2.70
CA LEU A 150 -5.53 -21.28 3.90
C LEU A 150 -4.10 -20.70 3.85
N PRO A 151 -3.04 -21.48 3.56
CA PRO A 151 -1.71 -20.92 3.37
C PRO A 151 -1.63 -19.95 2.19
N PHE A 152 -2.33 -20.22 1.07
CA PHE A 152 -2.29 -19.36 -0.10
C PHE A 152 -2.88 -17.98 0.21
N SER A 153 -4.04 -17.93 0.87
CA SER A 153 -4.63 -16.68 1.36
C SER A 153 -3.65 -15.93 2.28
N TYR A 154 -2.96 -16.63 3.17
CA TYR A 154 -2.00 -15.99 4.07
C TYR A 154 -0.79 -15.40 3.31
N ILE A 155 -0.27 -16.10 2.31
CA ILE A 155 0.81 -15.57 1.46
C ILE A 155 0.34 -14.37 0.62
N ALA A 156 -0.90 -14.37 0.13
CA ALA A 156 -1.49 -13.21 -0.54
C ALA A 156 -1.59 -11.98 0.40
N ILE A 157 -1.87 -12.18 1.69
CA ILE A 157 -1.79 -11.09 2.69
C ILE A 157 -0.35 -10.54 2.75
N GLN A 158 0.65 -11.42 2.80
CA GLN A 158 2.05 -11.00 2.86
C GLN A 158 2.50 -10.24 1.61
N GLN A 159 1.94 -10.58 0.44
CA GLN A 159 2.22 -9.90 -0.81
C GLN A 159 1.84 -8.43 -0.76
N ILE A 160 0.61 -8.11 -0.36
CA ILE A 160 0.15 -6.70 -0.24
C ILE A 160 1.04 -5.89 0.69
N TYR A 161 1.46 -6.45 1.82
CA TYR A 161 2.36 -5.72 2.71
C TYR A 161 3.76 -5.50 2.13
N ILE A 162 4.25 -6.41 1.29
CA ILE A 162 5.52 -6.19 0.58
C ILE A 162 5.34 -5.19 -0.55
N ASP A 163 4.22 -5.23 -1.28
CA ASP A 163 3.86 -4.23 -2.28
C ASP A 163 3.85 -2.83 -1.66
N HIS A 164 3.18 -2.65 -0.50
CA HIS A 164 3.18 -1.38 0.22
C HIS A 164 4.60 -0.96 0.64
N ASP A 165 5.43 -1.88 1.14
CA ASP A 165 6.84 -1.61 1.44
C ASP A 165 7.61 -1.10 0.22
N VAL A 166 7.49 -1.78 -0.93
CA VAL A 166 8.22 -1.39 -2.15
C VAL A 166 7.65 -0.11 -2.74
N MET A 167 6.35 0.17 -2.66
CA MET A 167 5.79 1.46 -3.11
C MET A 167 6.45 2.67 -2.46
N HIS A 168 6.69 2.62 -1.14
CA HIS A 168 7.28 3.73 -0.40
C HIS A 168 8.81 3.75 -0.41
N GLY A 169 9.44 2.58 -0.27
CA GLY A 169 10.90 2.52 -0.10
C GLY A 169 11.67 2.21 -1.37
N ALA A 170 11.10 1.43 -2.30
CA ALA A 170 11.79 0.90 -3.47
C ALA A 170 10.89 0.96 -4.70
N THR A 171 10.29 2.12 -4.97
CA THR A 171 9.15 2.27 -5.89
C THR A 171 9.40 1.67 -7.27
N PHE A 172 10.63 1.71 -7.78
CA PHE A 172 10.95 1.12 -9.07
C PHE A 172 11.71 -0.20 -8.93
N PRO A 173 11.31 -1.25 -9.66
CA PRO A 173 11.97 -2.53 -9.62
C PRO A 173 13.37 -2.50 -10.19
N VAL A 174 14.18 -3.44 -9.72
CA VAL A 174 15.53 -3.70 -10.24
C VAL A 174 15.44 -4.20 -11.67
N TYR A 175 14.50 -5.10 -11.95
CA TYR A 175 14.28 -5.64 -13.29
C TYR A 175 12.87 -5.33 -13.80
N GLU A 176 12.75 -4.97 -15.08
CA GLU A 176 11.48 -4.55 -15.69
C GLU A 176 10.35 -5.57 -15.50
N TRP A 177 10.67 -6.88 -15.52
CA TRP A 177 9.68 -7.94 -15.37
C TRP A 177 9.08 -8.04 -13.95
N GLN A 178 9.78 -7.54 -12.92
CA GLN A 178 9.30 -7.64 -11.53
C GLN A 178 8.03 -6.83 -11.28
N ARG A 179 7.78 -5.79 -12.09
CA ARG A 179 6.55 -4.98 -12.01
C ARG A 179 5.27 -5.79 -12.28
N PHE A 180 5.39 -6.94 -12.95
CA PHE A 180 4.25 -7.81 -13.25
C PHE A 180 3.90 -8.77 -12.09
N LEU A 181 4.75 -8.85 -11.06
CA LEU A 181 4.61 -9.83 -9.97
C LEU A 181 3.83 -9.31 -8.77
N THR A 182 3.50 -8.02 -8.75
CA THR A 182 2.99 -7.29 -7.59
C THR A 182 1.71 -7.91 -7.05
N HIS A 183 0.70 -8.11 -7.90
CA HIS A 183 -0.55 -8.76 -7.48
C HIS A 183 -1.29 -9.53 -8.61
N PRO A 184 -0.61 -10.34 -9.44
CA PRO A 184 -1.25 -10.99 -10.60
C PRO A 184 -2.28 -12.06 -10.25
N PHE A 185 -2.28 -12.56 -9.00
CA PHE A 185 -3.30 -13.49 -8.51
C PHE A 185 -4.48 -12.79 -7.82
N ALA A 186 -4.45 -11.48 -7.63
CA ALA A 186 -5.52 -10.77 -6.92
C ALA A 186 -6.84 -10.82 -7.71
N ASP A 187 -6.76 -10.68 -9.03
CA ASP A 187 -7.92 -10.75 -9.91
C ASP A 187 -7.51 -11.09 -11.37
N PHE A 188 -8.49 -11.23 -12.26
CA PHE A 188 -8.28 -11.56 -13.67
C PHE A 188 -7.71 -10.41 -14.52
N PHE A 189 -7.84 -9.19 -14.03
CA PHE A 189 -7.20 -7.99 -14.57
C PHE A 189 -7.06 -6.97 -13.43
N SER A 190 -6.04 -6.11 -13.50
CA SER A 190 -5.72 -5.18 -12.42
C SER A 190 -4.89 -3.99 -12.92
N LEU A 191 -4.56 -3.08 -12.01
CA LEU A 191 -3.68 -1.95 -12.29
C LEU A 191 -2.25 -2.41 -12.58
N PRO A 192 -1.60 -1.89 -13.64
CA PRO A 192 -0.16 -1.98 -13.77
C PRO A 192 0.54 -1.33 -12.58
N TRP A 193 1.75 -1.80 -12.24
CA TRP A 193 2.53 -1.30 -11.11
C TRP A 193 2.63 0.22 -11.04
N GLU A 194 2.96 0.88 -12.15
CA GLU A 194 3.12 2.33 -12.18
C GLU A 194 1.80 3.06 -11.89
N GLU A 195 0.65 2.53 -12.32
CA GLU A 195 -0.66 3.10 -12.00
C GLU A 195 -1.06 2.81 -10.56
N PHE A 196 -0.72 1.64 -10.02
CA PHE A 196 -0.94 1.31 -8.61
C PHE A 196 -0.11 2.24 -7.70
N VAL A 197 1.13 2.58 -8.07
CA VAL A 197 1.95 3.59 -7.36
C VAL A 197 1.34 4.99 -7.45
N LEU A 198 0.80 5.37 -8.61
CA LEU A 198 0.15 6.68 -8.77
C LEU A 198 -1.08 6.81 -7.91
N GLU A 199 -1.92 5.78 -7.92
CA GLU A 199 -3.12 5.66 -7.11
C GLU A 199 -2.79 5.80 -5.62
N HIS A 200 -1.86 4.98 -5.13
CA HIS A 200 -1.43 5.03 -3.73
C HIS A 200 -0.87 6.40 -3.30
N ASN A 201 -0.07 7.06 -4.16
CA ASN A 201 0.41 8.41 -3.86
C ASN A 201 -0.70 9.47 -3.94
N ARG A 202 -1.69 9.29 -4.83
CA ARG A 202 -2.87 10.16 -4.91
C ARG A 202 -3.70 10.08 -3.63
N HIS A 203 -3.88 8.89 -3.08
CA HIS A 203 -4.50 8.67 -1.78
C HIS A 203 -3.80 9.48 -0.67
N HIS A 204 -2.47 9.35 -0.51
CA HIS A 204 -1.73 10.14 0.49
C HIS A 204 -1.78 11.67 0.26
N ALA A 205 -1.79 12.12 -0.99
CA ALA A 205 -1.88 13.54 -1.32
C ALA A 205 -3.26 14.14 -0.99
N SER A 206 -4.31 13.32 -1.03
CA SER A 206 -5.70 13.75 -0.87
C SER A 206 -6.24 13.58 0.55
N THR A 207 -5.76 12.56 1.28
CA THR A 207 -6.28 12.14 2.59
C THR A 207 -5.19 12.20 3.67
N VAL A 208 -4.67 13.40 3.90
CA VAL A 208 -3.46 13.62 4.70
C VAL A 208 -3.61 13.24 6.18
N ASP A 209 -4.80 13.41 6.77
CA ASP A 209 -5.06 13.13 8.19
C ASP A 209 -5.92 11.88 8.40
N LEU A 210 -5.82 10.90 7.48
CA LEU A 210 -6.50 9.58 7.45
C LEU A 210 -8.04 9.59 7.35
N LEU A 211 -8.72 10.47 8.08
CA LEU A 211 -10.17 10.44 8.34
C LEU A 211 -10.96 11.50 7.59
N ILE A 212 -10.33 12.31 6.74
CA ILE A 212 -11.01 13.29 5.88
C ILE A 212 -10.66 12.96 4.43
N GLN A 213 -11.34 11.94 3.91
CA GLN A 213 -11.06 11.37 2.60
C GLN A 213 -11.32 12.39 1.49
N GLY A 214 -10.36 12.49 0.58
CA GLY A 214 -10.45 13.43 -0.54
C GLY A 214 -10.49 14.90 -0.13
N GLU A 215 -9.98 15.26 1.06
CA GLU A 215 -9.97 16.65 1.54
C GLU A 215 -9.20 17.57 0.60
N PHE A 216 -8.10 17.08 0.05
CA PHE A 216 -7.20 17.87 -0.78
C PHE A 216 -7.23 17.41 -2.26
N GLY A 217 -8.41 16.97 -2.71
CA GLY A 217 -8.74 16.57 -4.08
C GLY A 217 -9.25 15.13 -4.13
N TRP A 218 -9.50 14.59 -5.33
CA TRP A 218 -10.08 13.24 -5.47
C TRP A 218 -9.22 12.18 -4.77
N ASP A 219 -9.85 11.26 -4.04
CA ASP A 219 -9.24 10.07 -3.47
C ASP A 219 -9.86 8.86 -4.18
N PRO A 220 -9.08 7.98 -4.81
CA PRO A 220 -9.60 6.76 -5.43
C PRO A 220 -10.34 5.85 -4.45
N GLU A 221 -10.09 5.97 -3.14
CA GLU A 221 -10.81 5.22 -2.11
C GLU A 221 -12.06 5.93 -1.56
N GLU A 222 -12.44 7.11 -2.09
CA GLU A 222 -13.54 7.91 -1.55
C GLU A 222 -14.87 7.13 -1.51
N PHE A 223 -15.10 6.22 -2.46
CA PHE A 223 -16.30 5.36 -2.46
C PHE A 223 -16.32 4.35 -1.30
N HIS A 224 -15.17 3.73 -0.96
CA HIS A 224 -15.05 2.81 0.18
C HIS A 224 -15.43 3.54 1.46
N TYR A 225 -14.93 4.76 1.59
CA TYR A 225 -15.22 5.61 2.72
C TYR A 225 -16.67 6.09 2.75
N ALA A 226 -17.22 6.48 1.59
CA ALA A 226 -18.63 6.82 1.48
C ALA A 226 -19.51 5.67 2.00
N LEU A 227 -19.12 4.41 1.75
CA LEU A 227 -19.78 3.24 2.32
C LEU A 227 -19.55 3.14 3.84
N GLN A 228 -18.32 3.25 4.33
CA GLN A 228 -18.01 3.18 5.77
C GLN A 228 -18.75 4.27 6.58
N GLN A 229 -18.88 5.47 6.02
CA GLN A 229 -19.45 6.64 6.65
C GLN A 229 -20.89 6.95 6.28
N TRP A 230 -21.46 6.20 5.33
CA TRP A 230 -22.81 6.43 4.82
C TRP A 230 -23.75 6.61 6.00
N ALA A 231 -24.42 7.76 6.06
CA ALA A 231 -25.35 8.12 7.14
C ALA A 231 -26.75 7.48 6.98
N GLY A 232 -27.04 6.91 5.80
CA GLY A 232 -28.40 6.58 5.40
C GLY A 232 -29.36 7.78 5.52
N PRO A 233 -30.66 7.60 5.24
CA PRO A 233 -31.68 8.62 5.51
C PRO A 233 -32.09 8.68 7.00
N TRP A 234 -31.56 7.78 7.84
CA TRP A 234 -31.93 7.66 9.25
C TRP A 234 -30.77 8.15 10.12
N SER A 235 -30.98 9.24 10.86
CA SER A 235 -29.97 10.00 11.62
C SER A 235 -29.15 9.23 12.68
N SER A 236 -29.45 7.96 12.91
CA SER A 236 -28.76 7.13 13.90
C SER A 236 -27.64 6.30 13.27
N ASN A 237 -26.38 6.62 13.59
CA ASN A 237 -25.17 5.95 13.08
C ASN A 237 -25.03 4.44 13.45
N TRP A 238 -26.02 3.80 14.08
CA TRP A 238 -25.89 2.40 14.54
C TRP A 238 -25.73 1.41 13.38
N TYR A 239 -26.35 1.68 12.22
CA TYR A 239 -26.26 0.78 11.08
C TYR A 239 -24.87 0.80 10.43
N LYS A 240 -23.99 1.79 10.72
CA LYS A 240 -22.58 1.76 10.30
C LYS A 240 -21.85 0.53 10.85
N TYR A 241 -22.19 0.16 12.09
CA TYR A 241 -21.64 -1.01 12.76
C TYR A 241 -22.22 -2.34 12.26
N LEU A 242 -23.35 -2.32 11.53
CA LEU A 242 -24.09 -3.52 11.15
C LEU A 242 -24.16 -3.77 9.63
N LEU A 243 -24.24 -2.72 8.82
CA LEU A 243 -24.48 -2.79 7.37
C LEU A 243 -23.30 -2.31 6.53
N THR A 244 -22.40 -1.48 7.06
CA THR A 244 -21.29 -0.95 6.26
C THR A 244 -19.98 -1.66 6.63
N VAL A 245 -19.54 -1.59 7.89
CA VAL A 245 -18.28 -2.22 8.34
C VAL A 245 -18.24 -3.75 8.11
N PRO A 246 -19.29 -4.55 8.41
CA PRO A 246 -19.27 -5.99 8.17
C PRO A 246 -19.36 -6.41 6.70
N PHE A 247 -19.82 -5.52 5.82
CA PHE A 247 -19.93 -5.79 4.37
C PHE A 247 -18.71 -5.33 3.57
N ILE A 248 -17.85 -4.47 4.14
CA ILE A 248 -16.56 -4.10 3.54
C ILE A 248 -15.74 -5.34 3.09
N PRO A 249 -15.61 -6.42 3.87
CA PRO A 249 -14.92 -7.64 3.41
C PRO A 249 -15.52 -8.24 2.13
N VAL A 250 -16.86 -8.18 2.00
CA VAL A 250 -17.56 -8.70 0.81
C VAL A 250 -17.30 -7.80 -0.40
N ILE A 251 -17.31 -6.48 -0.20
CA ILE A 251 -17.02 -5.50 -1.26
C ILE A 251 -15.58 -5.68 -1.76
N HIS A 252 -14.61 -5.78 -0.86
CA HIS A 252 -13.23 -6.09 -1.21
C HIS A 252 -13.12 -7.45 -1.91
N PHE A 253 -13.87 -8.47 -1.48
CA PHE A 253 -13.86 -9.79 -2.12
C PHE A 253 -14.30 -9.73 -3.60
N PHE A 254 -15.19 -8.81 -3.95
CA PHE A 254 -15.62 -8.61 -5.34
C PHE A 254 -14.68 -7.76 -6.19
N GLY A 255 -13.55 -7.30 -5.64
CA GLY A 255 -12.51 -6.59 -6.40
C GLY A 255 -12.64 -5.07 -6.38
N LEU A 256 -13.47 -4.53 -5.48
CA LEU A 256 -13.39 -3.12 -5.07
C LEU A 256 -12.36 -3.05 -3.93
N ASN A 257 -11.09 -3.10 -4.31
CA ASN A 257 -9.89 -2.89 -3.50
C ASN A 257 -8.75 -2.60 -4.48
N ASP A 258 -7.62 -2.06 -4.03
CA ASP A 258 -6.65 -1.42 -4.92
C ASP A 258 -5.99 -2.38 -5.92
N THR A 259 -6.02 -3.69 -5.62
CA THR A 259 -5.54 -4.76 -6.51
C THR A 259 -6.63 -5.45 -7.33
N GLY A 260 -7.89 -5.08 -7.11
CA GLY A 260 -9.06 -5.72 -7.69
C GLY A 260 -9.47 -5.15 -9.04
N SER A 261 -10.19 -5.96 -9.81
CA SER A 261 -10.64 -5.60 -11.15
C SER A 261 -11.65 -4.45 -11.19
N LEU A 262 -12.60 -4.40 -10.25
CA LEU A 262 -13.61 -3.34 -10.22
C LEU A 262 -13.00 -1.99 -9.87
N PHE A 263 -12.04 -1.96 -8.96
CA PHE A 263 -11.28 -0.76 -8.64
C PHE A 263 -10.41 -0.31 -9.83
N ALA A 264 -9.76 -1.25 -10.54
CA ALA A 264 -9.02 -0.91 -11.75
C ALA A 264 -9.91 -0.24 -12.82
N LEU A 265 -11.17 -0.69 -12.97
CA LEU A 265 -12.13 -0.04 -13.86
C LEU A 265 -12.46 1.38 -13.41
N GLU A 266 -12.75 1.58 -12.11
CA GLU A 266 -13.00 2.90 -11.54
C GLU A 266 -11.81 3.83 -11.80
N TRP A 267 -10.59 3.39 -11.48
CA TRP A 267 -9.38 4.13 -11.75
C TRP A 267 -9.26 4.51 -13.23
N TRP A 268 -9.51 3.59 -14.17
CA TRP A 268 -9.48 3.89 -15.60
C TRP A 268 -10.62 4.82 -16.08
N MET A 269 -11.72 4.92 -15.33
CA MET A 269 -12.78 5.92 -15.56
C MET A 269 -12.35 7.34 -15.14
N HIS A 270 -11.34 7.49 -14.29
CA HIS A 270 -10.85 8.79 -13.85
C HIS A 270 -9.46 9.16 -14.42
N PHE A 271 -8.58 8.18 -14.60
CA PHE A 271 -7.20 8.38 -15.02
C PHE A 271 -6.89 7.77 -16.40
N PRO A 272 -6.18 8.50 -17.28
CA PRO A 272 -5.77 9.92 -17.14
C PRO A 272 -6.95 10.92 -17.27
N ASP A 273 -6.76 12.18 -16.87
CA ASP A 273 -7.82 13.23 -16.89
C ASP A 273 -8.50 13.41 -18.26
N GLU A 274 -9.80 13.75 -18.30
CA GLU A 274 -10.47 14.08 -19.56
C GLU A 274 -9.99 15.43 -20.12
N GLY A 275 -9.45 15.44 -21.36
CA GLY A 275 -9.11 16.68 -22.07
C GLY A 275 -7.67 16.73 -22.60
N ALA A 276 -7.20 17.94 -22.90
CA ALA A 276 -5.84 18.21 -23.38
C ALA A 276 -4.82 18.01 -22.24
N GLY A 277 -4.59 16.76 -21.86
CA GLY A 277 -3.74 16.38 -20.73
C GLY A 277 -3.76 14.89 -20.44
N GLY A 278 -4.91 14.21 -20.56
CA GLY A 278 -5.04 12.80 -20.17
C GLY A 278 -5.64 11.87 -21.24
N LYS A 279 -6.93 11.57 -21.18
CA LYS A 279 -7.63 10.70 -22.16
C LYS A 279 -7.66 11.37 -23.53
N CYS A 280 -7.28 10.62 -24.55
CA CYS A 280 -7.18 11.06 -25.95
C CYS A 280 -5.93 11.89 -26.32
N ASN A 281 -4.99 12.12 -25.41
CA ASN A 281 -3.67 12.67 -25.75
C ASN A 281 -2.75 11.56 -26.32
N LYS A 282 -1.69 11.95 -27.04
CA LYS A 282 -0.66 11.04 -27.57
C LYS A 282 -0.11 10.12 -26.48
N GLU A 283 0.18 10.64 -25.29
CA GLU A 283 0.73 9.85 -24.18
C GLU A 283 -0.20 8.74 -23.70
N PHE A 284 -1.52 8.95 -23.73
CA PHE A 284 -2.48 7.88 -23.43
C PHE A 284 -2.27 6.67 -24.33
N TRP A 285 -2.11 6.91 -25.64
CA TRP A 285 -1.93 5.84 -26.63
C TRP A 285 -0.50 5.29 -26.70
N THR A 286 0.52 6.10 -26.37
CA THR A 286 1.93 5.69 -26.49
C THR A 286 2.53 5.15 -25.18
N LYS A 287 1.96 5.50 -24.02
CA LYS A 287 2.46 5.11 -22.68
C LYS A 287 1.44 4.26 -21.94
N TRP A 288 0.26 4.80 -21.64
CA TRP A 288 -0.70 4.17 -20.72
C TRP A 288 -1.37 2.93 -21.30
N VAL A 289 -1.94 3.01 -22.51
CA VAL A 289 -2.57 1.86 -23.17
C VAL A 289 -1.58 0.69 -23.34
N PRO A 290 -0.36 0.88 -23.87
CA PRO A 290 0.61 -0.21 -23.96
C PRO A 290 0.98 -0.83 -22.61
N ARG A 291 1.08 -0.04 -21.54
CA ARG A 291 1.35 -0.55 -20.17
C ARG A 291 0.20 -1.43 -19.68
N ARG A 292 -1.04 -0.94 -19.77
CA ARG A 292 -2.26 -1.68 -19.40
C ARG A 292 -2.37 -2.99 -20.18
N VAL A 293 -2.14 -2.96 -21.50
CA VAL A 293 -2.19 -4.15 -22.35
C VAL A 293 -1.11 -5.15 -21.97
N LYS A 294 0.15 -4.72 -21.79
CA LYS A 294 1.26 -5.62 -21.41
C LYS A 294 1.01 -6.29 -20.06
N HIS A 295 0.59 -5.51 -19.06
CA HIS A 295 0.28 -6.01 -17.72
C HIS A 295 -0.86 -7.03 -17.75
N ASN A 296 -1.99 -6.66 -18.36
CA ASN A 296 -3.15 -7.55 -18.39
C ASN A 296 -2.95 -8.75 -19.31
N ALA A 297 -2.11 -8.66 -20.36
CA ALA A 297 -1.69 -9.83 -21.12
C ALA A 297 -0.90 -10.82 -20.25
N PHE A 298 -0.02 -10.33 -19.37
CA PHE A 298 0.69 -11.18 -18.40
C PHE A 298 -0.29 -11.83 -17.41
N VAL A 299 -1.17 -11.04 -16.78
CA VAL A 299 -2.17 -11.54 -15.82
C VAL A 299 -3.08 -12.59 -16.46
N LEU A 300 -3.62 -12.31 -17.65
CA LEU A 300 -4.46 -13.25 -18.39
C LEU A 300 -3.71 -14.52 -18.79
N SER A 301 -2.42 -14.40 -19.17
CA SER A 301 -1.58 -15.57 -19.48
C SER A 301 -1.38 -16.45 -18.26
N LEU A 302 -1.13 -15.85 -17.09
CA LEU A 302 -1.02 -16.58 -15.83
C LEU A 302 -2.33 -17.32 -15.49
N TRP A 303 -3.47 -16.64 -15.59
CA TRP A 303 -4.78 -17.27 -15.35
C TRP A 303 -5.12 -18.33 -16.40
N ALA A 304 -4.69 -18.18 -17.64
CA ALA A 304 -4.80 -19.24 -18.65
C ALA A 304 -3.98 -20.48 -18.25
N CYS A 305 -2.78 -20.31 -17.71
CA CYS A 305 -2.02 -21.43 -17.15
C CYS A 305 -2.77 -22.09 -15.98
N VAL A 306 -3.33 -21.32 -15.05
CA VAL A 306 -4.14 -21.85 -13.93
C VAL A 306 -5.36 -22.62 -14.46
N TRP A 307 -6.05 -22.09 -15.47
CA TRP A 307 -7.17 -22.78 -16.12
C TRP A 307 -6.72 -24.13 -16.69
N LEU A 308 -5.63 -24.17 -17.45
CA LEU A 308 -5.11 -25.39 -18.06
C LEU A 308 -4.68 -26.44 -17.02
N LEU A 309 -4.15 -26.03 -15.87
CA LEU A 309 -3.91 -26.95 -14.75
C LEU A 309 -5.19 -27.65 -14.27
N GLY A 310 -6.34 -26.99 -14.39
CA GLY A 310 -7.66 -27.55 -14.06
C GLY A 310 -8.20 -28.56 -15.06
N THR A 311 -7.48 -28.86 -16.13
CA THR A 311 -7.95 -29.65 -17.28
C THR A 311 -7.21 -30.99 -17.39
N TYR A 312 -6.29 -31.12 -18.35
CA TYR A 312 -5.54 -32.34 -18.65
C TYR A 312 -4.87 -32.97 -17.42
N PRO A 313 -4.16 -32.24 -16.55
CA PRO A 313 -3.53 -32.84 -15.37
C PRO A 313 -4.52 -33.49 -14.39
N LEU A 314 -5.77 -33.06 -14.40
CA LEU A 314 -6.84 -33.57 -13.52
C LEU A 314 -7.84 -34.47 -14.27
N GLY A 315 -7.54 -34.85 -15.53
CA GLY A 315 -8.42 -35.68 -16.36
C GLY A 315 -9.74 -34.99 -16.77
N ARG A 316 -9.79 -33.66 -16.77
CA ARG A 316 -11.00 -32.87 -17.08
C ARG A 316 -10.92 -32.24 -18.49
N PRO A 317 -12.05 -32.07 -19.18
CA PRO A 317 -12.08 -31.37 -20.47
C PRO A 317 -11.72 -29.89 -20.32
N LEU A 318 -11.31 -29.25 -21.43
CA LEU A 318 -10.94 -27.82 -21.44
C LEU A 318 -12.05 -26.91 -20.89
N SER A 319 -13.32 -27.26 -21.12
CA SER A 319 -14.50 -26.54 -20.64
C SER A 319 -14.65 -26.56 -19.11
N GLU A 320 -13.92 -27.40 -18.39
CA GLU A 320 -14.01 -27.54 -16.93
C GLU A 320 -12.82 -26.95 -16.16
N GLY A 321 -11.85 -26.34 -16.85
CA GLY A 321 -10.68 -25.72 -16.21
C GLY A 321 -11.05 -24.64 -15.18
N TYR A 322 -12.20 -23.97 -15.38
CA TYR A 322 -12.73 -22.98 -14.44
C TYR A 322 -12.89 -23.52 -13.03
N ARG A 323 -13.14 -24.82 -12.82
CA ARG A 323 -13.38 -25.39 -11.49
C ARG A 323 -12.15 -25.25 -10.59
N PHE A 324 -10.96 -25.51 -11.14
CA PHE A 324 -9.70 -25.33 -10.43
C PHE A 324 -9.36 -23.84 -10.30
N MET A 325 -9.48 -23.10 -11.40
CA MET A 325 -9.25 -21.66 -11.44
C MET A 325 -10.08 -20.90 -10.40
N PHE A 326 -11.37 -21.25 -10.27
CA PHE A 326 -12.29 -20.65 -9.32
C PHE A 326 -11.85 -20.90 -7.87
N THR A 327 -11.39 -22.10 -7.54
CA THR A 327 -10.85 -22.38 -6.20
C THR A 327 -9.61 -21.55 -5.90
N VAL A 328 -8.66 -21.46 -6.85
CA VAL A 328 -7.45 -20.63 -6.70
C VAL A 328 -7.84 -19.16 -6.53
N SER A 329 -8.73 -18.64 -7.40
CA SER A 329 -9.24 -17.26 -7.34
C SER A 329 -9.96 -16.96 -6.03
N PHE A 330 -10.78 -17.89 -5.54
CA PHE A 330 -11.52 -17.73 -4.28
C PHE A 330 -10.56 -17.52 -3.09
N PHE A 331 -9.56 -18.38 -2.93
CA PHE A 331 -8.59 -18.24 -1.83
C PHE A 331 -7.63 -17.07 -2.04
N ALA A 332 -7.26 -16.76 -3.29
CA ALA A 332 -6.50 -15.54 -3.58
C ALA A 332 -7.27 -14.31 -3.11
N ARG A 333 -8.53 -14.17 -3.54
CA ARG A 333 -9.42 -13.07 -3.15
C ARG A 333 -9.59 -12.97 -1.64
N ILE A 334 -9.77 -14.08 -0.92
CA ILE A 334 -9.80 -14.05 0.56
C ILE A 334 -8.56 -13.35 1.11
N GLY A 335 -7.37 -13.71 0.65
CA GLY A 335 -6.10 -13.15 1.16
C GLY A 335 -5.91 -11.67 0.80
N PHE A 336 -6.03 -11.33 -0.48
CA PHE A 336 -5.88 -9.95 -0.94
C PHE A 336 -6.94 -9.02 -0.31
N SER A 337 -8.20 -9.44 -0.26
CA SER A 337 -9.27 -8.66 0.36
C SER A 337 -9.10 -8.52 1.87
N ALA A 338 -8.59 -9.55 2.55
CA ALA A 338 -8.27 -9.44 3.98
C ALA A 338 -7.18 -8.38 4.22
N ALA A 339 -6.11 -8.37 3.44
CA ALA A 339 -5.05 -7.37 3.60
C ALA A 339 -5.56 -5.95 3.39
N TRP A 340 -6.35 -5.73 2.33
CA TRP A 340 -6.93 -4.41 2.06
C TRP A 340 -7.95 -3.99 3.11
N MET A 341 -8.77 -4.89 3.62
CA MET A 341 -9.66 -4.58 4.76
C MET A 341 -8.87 -4.04 5.97
N PHE A 342 -7.67 -4.56 6.23
CA PHE A 342 -6.83 -4.01 7.29
C PHE A 342 -6.24 -2.65 6.90
N ILE A 343 -5.70 -2.49 5.70
CA ILE A 343 -5.12 -1.20 5.28
C ILE A 343 -6.20 -0.12 5.16
N THR A 344 -7.20 -0.27 4.28
CA THR A 344 -8.16 0.79 3.91
C THR A 344 -9.37 0.93 4.82
N ASN A 345 -9.66 -0.05 5.69
CA ASN A 345 -10.80 0.04 6.62
C ASN A 345 -10.38 0.09 8.08
N PHE A 346 -9.42 -0.73 8.51
CA PHE A 346 -8.97 -0.69 9.90
C PHE A 346 -8.22 0.62 10.21
N THR A 347 -7.39 1.15 9.31
CA THR A 347 -6.62 2.37 9.61
C THR A 347 -7.33 3.68 9.23
N HIS A 348 -8.32 3.64 8.32
CA HIS A 348 -8.98 4.82 7.77
C HIS A 348 -10.43 5.03 8.24
N SER A 349 -10.93 4.21 9.19
CA SER A 349 -12.27 4.37 9.73
C SER A 349 -12.28 4.89 11.17
N LEU A 350 -13.35 5.62 11.50
CA LEU A 350 -13.55 6.20 12.84
C LEU A 350 -13.60 5.13 13.95
N PRO A 351 -14.40 4.05 13.86
CA PRO A 351 -14.50 3.08 14.94
C PRO A 351 -13.18 2.41 15.30
N TRP A 352 -12.39 2.04 14.30
CA TRP A 352 -11.12 1.37 14.52
C TRP A 352 -10.06 2.34 15.06
N ASN A 353 -10.08 3.61 14.65
CA ASN A 353 -9.22 4.63 15.25
C ASN A 353 -9.58 4.93 16.72
N GLU A 354 -10.87 4.89 17.08
CA GLU A 354 -11.29 4.99 18.49
C GLU A 354 -10.83 3.79 19.32
N PHE A 355 -10.84 2.58 18.74
CA PHE A 355 -10.26 1.38 19.35
C PHE A 355 -8.73 1.52 19.53
N LEU A 356 -8.01 1.94 18.48
CA LEU A 356 -6.57 2.16 18.53
C LEU A 356 -6.16 3.22 19.56
N ALA A 357 -7.01 4.22 19.79
CA ALA A 357 -6.76 5.25 20.79
C ALA A 357 -6.80 4.74 22.25
N GLN A 358 -7.24 3.51 22.49
CA GLN A 358 -7.31 2.89 23.81
C GLN A 358 -6.09 2.06 24.17
N ASP A 359 -5.01 2.12 23.38
CA ASP A 359 -3.81 1.29 23.58
C ASP A 359 -4.16 -0.22 23.61
N PRO A 360 -4.46 -0.81 22.44
CA PRO A 360 -4.90 -2.22 22.35
C PRO A 360 -3.91 -3.23 22.92
N ALA A 361 -2.61 -2.92 22.90
CA ALA A 361 -1.59 -3.81 23.44
C ALA A 361 -1.80 -4.04 24.94
N ARG A 362 -2.23 -3.00 25.67
CA ARG A 362 -2.51 -3.07 27.10
C ARG A 362 -3.94 -3.48 27.40
N THR A 363 -4.90 -2.87 26.72
CA THR A 363 -6.32 -3.07 27.02
C THR A 363 -6.83 -4.44 26.53
N TRP A 364 -6.28 -4.93 25.41
CA TRP A 364 -6.73 -6.15 24.74
C TRP A 364 -5.55 -7.02 24.27
N PRO A 365 -4.64 -7.47 25.15
CA PRO A 365 -3.37 -8.10 24.75
C PRO A 365 -3.55 -9.37 23.91
N VAL A 366 -4.61 -10.15 24.18
CA VAL A 366 -4.94 -11.35 23.39
C VAL A 366 -5.36 -10.96 21.98
N LEU A 367 -6.30 -10.02 21.84
CA LEU A 367 -6.75 -9.53 20.54
C LEU A 367 -5.60 -8.90 19.75
N HIS A 368 -4.77 -8.10 20.41
CA HIS A 368 -3.55 -7.53 19.82
C HIS A 368 -2.63 -8.60 19.22
N ASN A 369 -2.37 -9.68 19.95
CA ASN A 369 -1.52 -10.77 19.47
C ASN A 369 -2.18 -11.59 18.35
N VAL A 370 -3.50 -11.80 18.41
CA VAL A 370 -4.27 -12.45 17.33
C VAL A 370 -4.20 -11.64 16.05
N MET A 371 -4.43 -10.32 16.13
CA MET A 371 -4.36 -9.42 14.99
C MET A 371 -2.94 -9.41 14.39
N ALA A 372 -1.91 -9.36 15.23
CA ALA A 372 -0.54 -9.47 14.77
C ALA A 372 -0.28 -10.81 14.05
N PHE A 373 -0.76 -11.93 14.58
CA PHE A 373 -0.58 -13.25 13.94
C PHE A 373 -1.28 -13.32 12.57
N VAL A 374 -2.53 -12.89 12.50
CA VAL A 374 -3.34 -12.88 11.26
C VAL A 374 -2.65 -12.09 10.15
N LEU A 375 -1.95 -11.01 10.48
CA LEU A 375 -1.31 -10.13 9.51
C LEU A 375 0.11 -10.52 9.07
N GLY A 376 0.73 -11.56 9.65
CA GLY A 376 2.13 -11.88 9.33
C GLY A 376 3.14 -11.52 10.41
N GLY A 377 2.67 -11.12 11.59
CA GLY A 377 3.49 -10.80 12.75
C GLY A 377 3.49 -9.33 13.12
N LYS A 378 4.19 -9.02 14.21
CA LYS A 378 4.19 -7.69 14.85
C LYS A 378 4.76 -6.57 13.98
N HIS A 379 5.62 -6.90 13.01
CA HIS A 379 6.13 -5.91 12.05
C HIS A 379 5.00 -5.33 11.19
N ARG A 380 4.07 -6.17 10.70
CA ARG A 380 2.90 -5.73 9.92
C ARG A 380 1.88 -5.05 10.80
N TRP A 381 1.72 -5.53 12.02
CA TRP A 381 0.80 -4.91 12.96
C TRP A 381 1.18 -3.46 13.35
N ASN A 382 2.48 -3.13 13.41
CA ASN A 382 2.92 -1.74 13.59
C ASN A 382 2.38 -0.80 12.51
N GLU A 383 2.17 -1.29 11.27
CA GLU A 383 1.54 -0.50 10.21
C GLU A 383 0.13 -0.08 10.62
N MET A 384 -0.64 -1.00 11.19
CA MET A 384 -2.02 -0.72 11.62
C MET A 384 -2.06 0.20 12.84
N LEU A 385 -1.11 0.03 13.77
CA LEU A 385 -1.02 0.82 14.98
C LEU A 385 -0.60 2.27 14.73
N PHE A 386 0.23 2.52 13.71
CA PHE A 386 0.85 3.83 13.49
C PHE A 386 0.74 4.31 12.03
N HIS A 387 -0.32 3.92 11.33
CA HIS A 387 -0.57 4.36 9.95
C HIS A 387 -0.70 5.89 9.83
N ASP A 388 -0.99 6.58 10.92
CA ASP A 388 -0.97 8.04 11.01
C ASP A 388 0.44 8.63 10.95
N VAL A 389 1.42 7.97 11.56
CA VAL A 389 2.84 8.34 11.40
C VAL A 389 3.27 8.15 9.95
N HIS A 390 2.80 7.08 9.32
CA HIS A 390 3.02 6.81 7.90
C HIS A 390 2.45 7.93 7.02
N HIS A 391 1.18 8.28 7.19
CA HIS A 391 0.53 9.36 6.44
C HIS A 391 1.08 10.75 6.71
N ALA A 392 1.60 11.01 7.92
CA ALA A 392 2.27 12.27 8.22
C ALA A 392 3.66 12.37 7.54
N PHE A 393 4.31 11.25 7.28
CA PHE A 393 5.68 11.20 6.76
C PHE A 393 5.90 10.12 5.68
N PRO A 394 5.09 10.06 4.60
CA PRO A 394 5.06 8.93 3.68
C PRO A 394 6.38 8.72 2.93
N ASN A 395 7.11 9.81 2.63
CA ASN A 395 8.43 9.75 1.97
C ASN A 395 9.59 9.58 2.96
N ALA A 396 9.48 10.11 4.18
CA ALA A 396 10.58 10.13 5.13
C ALA A 396 10.62 8.88 6.01
N VAL A 397 9.46 8.43 6.48
CA VAL A 397 9.30 7.21 7.28
C VAL A 397 8.95 6.02 6.39
N GLY A 398 8.19 6.21 5.31
CA GLY A 398 7.66 5.09 4.54
C GLY A 398 6.74 4.23 5.40
N THR A 399 6.62 2.95 5.08
CA THR A 399 5.77 2.01 5.85
C THR A 399 6.47 1.62 7.15
N LEU A 400 5.70 1.53 8.24
CA LEU A 400 6.19 1.06 9.54
C LEU A 400 6.57 -0.41 9.47
N SER A 401 5.89 -1.15 8.60
CA SER A 401 6.18 -2.56 8.42
C SER A 401 7.53 -2.81 7.70
N GLN A 402 7.92 -1.99 6.73
CA GLN A 402 9.28 -1.95 6.17
C GLN A 402 10.30 -1.59 7.24
N ARG A 403 10.04 -0.53 8.03
CA ARG A 403 10.95 -0.13 9.11
C ARG A 403 11.12 -1.27 10.12
N GLY A 404 10.04 -1.96 10.45
CA GLY A 404 10.03 -3.12 11.33
C GLY A 404 10.93 -4.24 10.80
N ARG A 405 10.91 -4.50 9.49
CA ARG A 405 11.72 -5.54 8.84
C ARG A 405 13.22 -5.31 9.00
N PHE A 406 13.68 -4.05 8.92
CA PHE A 406 15.11 -3.73 8.98
C PHE A 406 15.62 -3.38 10.37
N HIS A 407 14.76 -2.92 11.28
CA HIS A 407 15.18 -2.38 12.58
C HIS A 407 14.58 -3.11 13.78
N GLY A 408 13.71 -4.11 13.56
CA GLY A 408 12.98 -4.81 14.61
C GLY A 408 11.65 -4.13 14.95
N TRP A 409 10.62 -4.93 15.22
CA TRP A 409 9.25 -4.43 15.46
C TRP A 409 9.17 -3.57 16.73
N GLU A 410 9.83 -3.97 17.81
CA GLU A 410 9.73 -3.30 19.12
C GLU A 410 10.36 -1.91 19.08
N LYS A 411 11.56 -1.81 18.49
CA LYS A 411 12.26 -0.53 18.30
C LYS A 411 11.42 0.46 17.47
N VAL A 412 10.79 -0.02 16.41
CA VAL A 412 9.91 0.80 15.55
C VAL A 412 8.64 1.21 16.28
N HIS A 413 8.03 0.29 17.03
CA HIS A 413 6.85 0.58 17.84
C HIS A 413 7.15 1.71 18.83
N ASP A 414 8.25 1.61 19.57
CA ASP A 414 8.64 2.63 20.56
C ASP A 414 8.96 3.98 19.93
N ALA A 415 9.65 3.98 18.79
CA ALA A 415 9.97 5.20 18.06
C ALA A 415 8.70 5.87 17.48
N ALA A 416 7.78 5.09 16.90
CA ALA A 416 6.51 5.60 16.37
C ALA A 416 5.62 6.16 17.48
N ALA A 417 5.55 5.50 18.64
CA ALA A 417 4.86 6.02 19.82
C ALA A 417 5.47 7.34 20.31
N GLU A 418 6.79 7.49 20.29
CA GLU A 418 7.46 8.74 20.66
C GLU A 418 7.18 9.86 19.63
N VAL A 419 7.21 9.56 18.33
CA VAL A 419 6.87 10.51 17.27
C VAL A 419 5.43 10.99 17.42
N LEU A 420 4.49 10.07 17.62
CA LEU A 420 3.10 10.40 17.92
C LEU A 420 2.99 11.28 19.16
N HIS A 421 3.75 10.97 20.21
CA HIS A 421 3.70 11.73 21.45
C HIS A 421 4.15 13.19 21.29
N ARG A 422 5.12 13.44 20.42
CA ARG A 422 5.58 14.79 20.07
C ARG A 422 4.56 15.58 19.24
N GLY A 423 3.49 14.94 18.78
CA GLY A 423 2.48 15.49 17.88
C GLY A 423 2.93 15.38 16.43
N LEU A 424 2.04 14.90 15.55
CA LEU A 424 2.34 14.68 14.13
C LEU A 424 2.29 15.94 13.28
N TRP A 425 1.53 16.96 13.72
CA TRP A 425 1.21 18.15 12.94
C TRP A 425 1.60 19.41 13.70
N LYS A 426 2.14 20.41 13.00
CA LYS A 426 2.41 21.72 13.59
C LYS A 426 1.09 22.47 13.85
N PRO A 427 0.96 23.21 14.97
CA PRO A 427 -0.19 24.07 15.19
C PRO A 427 -0.32 25.11 14.07
N ASN A 428 -1.51 25.25 13.52
CA ASN A 428 -1.80 26.16 12.40
C ASN A 428 -3.01 27.08 12.66
N GLY A 429 -3.65 26.99 13.83
CA GLY A 429 -4.81 27.80 14.22
C GLY A 429 -6.17 27.24 13.81
N ASP A 430 -6.23 26.17 13.03
CA ASP A 430 -7.49 25.48 12.74
C ASP A 430 -7.95 24.63 13.93
N GLU A 431 -9.24 24.25 13.96
CA GLU A 431 -9.78 23.36 14.99
C GLU A 431 -9.13 21.97 14.93
N GLU A 432 -8.90 21.35 16.11
CA GLU A 432 -8.42 19.96 16.18
C GLU A 432 -9.43 19.01 15.49
N THR A 433 -8.94 18.27 14.49
CA THR A 433 -9.72 17.23 13.81
C THR A 433 -10.03 16.07 14.75
N GLN A 434 -11.00 15.23 14.38
CA GLN A 434 -11.27 14.00 15.13
C GLN A 434 -10.04 13.07 15.19
N MET A 435 -9.25 13.02 14.12
CA MET A 435 -8.02 12.23 14.11
C MET A 435 -6.97 12.80 15.06
N GLN A 436 -6.77 14.11 15.07
CA GLN A 436 -5.86 14.76 16.03
C GLN A 436 -6.27 14.49 17.49
N LYS A 437 -7.58 14.47 17.77
CA LYS A 437 -8.12 14.11 19.10
C LYS A 437 -7.81 12.64 19.45
N THR A 438 -8.00 11.69 18.54
CA THR A 438 -7.68 10.27 18.79
C THR A 438 -6.18 10.03 18.92
N GLN A 439 -5.34 10.67 18.10
CA GLN A 439 -3.88 10.66 18.18
C GLN A 439 -3.39 11.13 19.54
N LYS A 440 -3.90 12.27 20.02
CA LYS A 440 -3.59 12.84 21.33
C LYS A 440 -4.00 11.92 22.47
N LYS A 441 -5.20 11.34 22.40
CA LYS A 441 -5.68 10.33 23.38
C LYS A 441 -4.75 9.12 23.40
N ARG A 442 -4.39 8.57 22.24
CA ARG A 442 -3.49 7.41 22.10
C ARG A 442 -2.11 7.68 22.70
N SER A 443 -1.55 8.85 22.37
CA SER A 443 -0.27 9.35 22.92
C SER A 443 -0.27 9.39 24.45
N LEU A 444 -1.34 9.90 25.07
CA LEU A 444 -1.47 9.96 26.53
C LEU A 444 -1.57 8.56 27.14
N MET A 445 -2.36 7.68 26.54
CA MET A 445 -2.55 6.30 27.02
C MET A 445 -1.25 5.49 26.98
N MET A 446 -0.45 5.62 25.93
CA MET A 446 0.84 4.93 25.79
C MET A 446 1.90 5.43 26.80
N LYS A 447 1.77 6.66 27.29
CA LYS A 447 2.69 7.23 28.30
C LYS A 447 2.37 6.83 29.74
N GLN A 448 1.11 6.57 30.07
CA GLN A 448 0.70 6.24 31.44
C GLN A 448 1.23 4.88 31.93
N GLY A 449 1.82 4.07 31.05
CA GLY A 449 2.31 2.72 31.36
C GLY A 449 3.81 2.50 31.26
N ARG A 450 4.64 3.55 31.19
CA ARG A 450 6.10 3.45 31.28
C ARG A 450 6.62 3.87 32.64
#